data_AF-A0A1M6LL45-F1
#
_entry.id   AF-A0A1M6LL45-F1
#
_cell.length_a   1.000
_cell.length_b   1.000
_cell.length_c   1.000
_cell.angle_alpha   90.00
_cell.angle_beta   90.00
_cell.angle_gamma   90.00
#
_symmetry.space_group_name_H-M   'P 1'
#
loop_
_entity.id
_entity.type
_entity.pdbx_description
1 polymer ?
#
loop_
_entity_poly.entity_id
_entity_poly.type
_entity_poly.pdbx_seq_one_letter_code
_entity_poly.pdbx_strand_id
1 'polypeptide(L)'
;MVLADDITKTDEVMDKYLNGYQVTSFAAESFPGGVNGSLRKGDIVNVYALDPATEVLTLMAENVYVADVYDNAGNKVSTPEEIATSFTIYVTDEEVEQINLAVVYGGVQMYLIVE
;
A
#
# COMPACT_ATOMS: atom_id res chain seq x y z
N MET A 1 -3.48 19.69 -24.76
CA MET A 1 -4.88 19.76 -24.30
C MET A 1 -5.38 18.33 -24.36
N VAL A 2 -5.62 17.70 -23.21
CA VAL A 2 -6.20 16.35 -23.15
C VAL A 2 -7.68 16.51 -23.46
N LEU A 3 -8.20 15.79 -24.46
CA LEU A 3 -9.62 15.83 -24.79
C LEU A 3 -10.38 15.05 -23.71
N ALA A 4 -11.61 15.46 -23.38
CA ALA A 4 -12.41 14.77 -22.36
C ALA A 4 -12.70 13.29 -22.72
N ASP A 5 -12.58 12.94 -24.01
CA ASP A 5 -12.68 11.57 -24.53
C ASP A 5 -11.36 10.76 -24.41
N ASP A 6 -10.22 11.43 -24.17
CA ASP A 6 -8.92 10.78 -23.91
C ASP A 6 -8.78 10.29 -22.46
N ILE A 7 -9.72 10.68 -21.58
CA ILE A 7 -9.80 10.18 -20.20
C ILE A 7 -10.60 8.89 -20.25
N THR A 8 -9.92 7.75 -20.02
CA THR A 8 -10.58 6.47 -19.85
C THR A 8 -11.58 6.58 -18.70
N LYS A 9 -12.83 6.13 -18.92
CA LYS A 9 -13.89 6.15 -17.89
C LYS A 9 -13.70 5.06 -16.82
N THR A 10 -12.69 4.23 -17.00
CA THR A 10 -12.37 3.04 -16.23
C THR A 10 -10.88 3.07 -15.94
N ASP A 11 -10.55 2.76 -14.70
CA ASP A 11 -9.19 2.50 -14.25
C ASP A 11 -9.20 1.03 -13.82
N GLU A 12 -8.80 0.11 -14.71
CA GLU A 12 -8.96 -1.34 -14.47
C GLU A 12 -8.28 -1.81 -13.17
N VAL A 13 -7.28 -1.05 -12.69
CA VAL A 13 -6.54 -1.32 -11.46
C VAL A 13 -7.34 -0.86 -10.23
N MET A 14 -7.89 0.35 -10.29
CA MET A 14 -8.58 0.98 -9.14
C MET A 14 -10.10 0.71 -9.12
N ASP A 15 -10.66 0.25 -10.23
CA ASP A 15 -12.07 -0.10 -10.38
C ASP A 15 -12.49 -1.22 -9.42
N LYS A 16 -11.53 -1.98 -8.87
CA LYS A 16 -11.79 -2.98 -7.83
C LYS A 16 -12.44 -2.39 -6.57
N TYR A 17 -12.26 -1.09 -6.30
CA TYR A 17 -12.89 -0.41 -5.16
C TYR A 17 -14.28 0.16 -5.46
N LEU A 18 -14.79 0.06 -6.70
CA LEU A 18 -16.14 0.55 -7.06
C LEU A 18 -17.25 -0.17 -6.29
N ASN A 19 -17.00 -1.42 -5.90
CA ASN A 19 -17.94 -2.24 -5.12
C ASN A 19 -17.82 -2.02 -3.60
N GLY A 20 -16.99 -1.07 -3.17
CA GLY A 20 -16.72 -0.78 -1.77
C GLY A 20 -15.27 -1.13 -1.38
N TYR A 21 -14.84 -0.56 -0.26
CA TYR A 21 -13.51 -0.79 0.31
C TYR A 21 -13.55 -0.60 1.83
N GLN A 22 -12.61 -1.22 2.51
CA GLN A 22 -12.30 -0.96 3.91
C GLN A 22 -10.99 -0.18 4.01
N VAL A 23 -10.82 0.51 5.14
CA VAL A 23 -9.61 1.26 5.45
C VAL A 23 -8.91 0.56 6.61
N THR A 24 -7.66 0.15 6.38
CA THR A 24 -6.83 -0.49 7.41
C THR A 24 -5.46 0.14 7.46
N SER A 25 -4.70 -0.10 8.53
CA SER A 25 -3.36 0.49 8.72
C SER A 25 -2.40 -0.48 9.36
N PHE A 26 -1.14 -0.46 8.91
CA PHE A 26 -0.07 -1.27 9.45
C PHE A 26 1.28 -0.55 9.36
N ALA A 27 2.23 -1.03 10.16
CA ALA A 27 3.63 -0.63 10.04
C ALA A 27 4.33 -1.51 9.01
N ALA A 28 5.14 -0.91 8.14
CA ALA A 28 6.00 -1.63 7.22
C ALA A 28 7.45 -1.56 7.72
N GLU A 29 8.25 -2.58 7.44
CA GLU A 29 9.64 -2.59 7.89
C GLU A 29 10.49 -1.60 7.09
N SER A 30 11.37 -0.89 7.80
CA SER A 30 12.37 -0.04 7.16
C SER A 30 13.44 -0.89 6.49
N PHE A 31 13.41 -0.94 5.17
CA PHE A 31 14.44 -1.60 4.38
C PHE A 31 15.51 -0.59 3.95
N PRO A 32 16.82 -0.85 4.12
CA PRO A 32 17.88 -0.01 3.56
C PRO A 32 17.75 0.09 2.04
N GLY A 33 17.42 1.28 1.51
CA GLY A 33 17.12 1.48 0.09
C GLY A 33 15.68 1.14 -0.33
N GLY A 34 14.80 0.83 0.64
CA GLY A 34 13.38 0.65 0.44
C GLY A 34 12.63 1.97 0.23
N VAL A 35 11.51 1.89 -0.47
CA VAL A 35 10.66 3.02 -0.86
C VAL A 35 9.96 3.73 0.31
N ASN A 36 10.25 3.41 1.57
CA ASN A 36 9.59 4.02 2.74
C ASN A 36 9.80 5.55 2.86
N GLY A 37 10.84 6.09 2.23
CA GLY A 37 11.03 7.53 2.05
C GLY A 37 10.41 8.10 0.77
N SER A 38 9.90 7.25 -0.13
CA SER A 38 9.32 7.63 -1.43
C SER A 38 7.80 7.41 -1.48
N LEU A 39 7.27 6.49 -0.67
CA LEU A 39 5.85 6.17 -0.64
C LEU A 39 5.05 7.31 -0.02
N ARG A 40 4.04 7.79 -0.73
CA ARG A 40 3.19 8.90 -0.35
C ARG A 40 1.72 8.53 -0.47
N LYS A 41 0.89 9.35 0.17
CA LYS A 41 -0.54 9.34 -0.08
C LYS A 41 -0.79 9.49 -1.57
N GLY A 42 -1.62 8.62 -2.13
CA GLY A 42 -1.92 8.59 -3.56
C GLY A 42 -1.22 7.47 -4.32
N ASP A 43 -0.16 6.91 -3.76
CA ASP A 43 0.59 5.85 -4.41
C ASP A 43 -0.21 4.54 -4.47
N ILE A 44 0.06 3.76 -5.50
CA ILE A 44 -0.47 2.42 -5.67
C ILE A 44 0.69 1.44 -5.45
N VAL A 45 0.47 0.45 -4.59
CA VAL A 45 1.52 -0.46 -4.13
C VAL A 45 1.05 -1.91 -4.13
N ASN A 46 2.02 -2.82 -4.16
CA ASN A 46 1.80 -4.21 -3.78
C ASN A 46 2.29 -4.44 -2.35
N VAL A 47 1.50 -5.16 -1.55
CA VAL A 47 1.81 -5.48 -0.16
C VAL A 47 2.21 -6.94 -0.06
N TYR A 48 3.36 -7.17 0.56
CA TYR A 48 3.91 -8.49 0.81
C TYR A 48 4.21 -8.67 2.30
N ALA A 49 4.27 -9.92 2.75
CA ALA A 49 4.79 -10.28 4.08
C ALA A 49 5.65 -11.54 4.02
N LEU A 50 6.55 -11.69 4.98
CA LEU A 50 7.44 -12.84 5.07
C LEU A 50 6.70 -14.01 5.73
N ASP A 51 6.38 -15.05 4.96
CA ASP A 51 5.75 -16.25 5.53
C ASP A 51 6.73 -16.94 6.50
N PRO A 52 6.38 -17.05 7.79
CA PRO A 52 7.29 -17.61 8.79
C PRO A 52 7.52 -19.12 8.63
N ALA A 53 6.65 -19.83 7.89
CA ALA A 53 6.82 -21.26 7.67
C ALA A 53 7.78 -21.57 6.51
N THR A 54 7.78 -20.72 5.48
CA THR A 54 8.57 -20.93 4.26
C THR A 54 9.78 -20.00 4.15
N GLU A 55 9.83 -18.94 4.96
CA GLU A 55 10.80 -17.84 4.88
C GLU A 55 10.79 -17.15 3.49
N VAL A 56 9.64 -17.18 2.80
CA VAL A 56 9.46 -16.56 1.48
C VAL A 56 8.52 -15.36 1.56
N LEU A 57 8.87 -14.30 0.83
CA LEU A 57 8.03 -13.12 0.70
C LEU A 57 6.80 -13.45 -0.17
N THR A 58 5.62 -13.35 0.44
CA THR A 58 4.33 -13.73 -0.17
C THR A 58 3.49 -12.49 -0.45
N LEU A 59 2.88 -12.42 -1.64
CA LEU A 59 1.96 -11.34 -2.02
C LEU A 59 0.67 -11.46 -1.21
N MET A 60 0.30 -10.39 -0.51
CA MET A 60 -0.87 -10.34 0.37
C MET A 60 -2.01 -9.55 -0.26
N ALA A 61 -1.67 -8.45 -0.93
CA ALA A 61 -2.62 -7.66 -1.69
C ALA A 61 -1.90 -6.92 -2.83
N GLU A 62 -2.56 -6.85 -4.00
CA GLU A 62 -2.05 -6.21 -5.21
C GLU A 62 -2.80 -4.90 -5.45
N ASN A 63 -2.17 -3.90 -6.08
CA ASN A 63 -2.86 -2.69 -6.53
C ASN A 63 -3.57 -1.94 -5.40
N VAL A 64 -2.87 -1.77 -4.30
CA VAL A 64 -3.37 -1.20 -3.06
C VAL A 64 -3.19 0.31 -3.06
N TYR A 65 -4.25 1.06 -2.80
CA TYR A 65 -4.17 2.52 -2.68
C TYR A 65 -3.64 2.92 -1.30
N VAL A 66 -2.62 3.78 -1.26
CA VAL A 66 -2.14 4.40 -0.03
C VAL A 66 -2.96 5.66 0.28
N ALA A 67 -3.81 5.57 1.30
CA ALA A 67 -4.72 6.64 1.71
C ALA A 67 -4.06 7.70 2.59
N ASP A 68 -3.15 7.29 3.47
CA ASP A 68 -2.35 8.17 4.32
C ASP A 68 -1.03 7.48 4.73
N VAL A 69 -0.03 8.27 5.09
CA VAL A 69 1.30 7.81 5.51
C VAL A 69 1.74 8.54 6.77
N TYR A 70 2.46 7.85 7.66
CA TYR A 70 2.88 8.38 8.96
C TYR A 70 4.33 8.00 9.31
N ASP A 71 4.99 8.88 10.06
CA ASP A 71 6.33 8.67 10.58
C ASP A 71 6.33 7.70 11.78
N ASN A 72 7.51 7.49 12.37
CA ASN A 72 7.68 6.58 13.51
C ASN A 72 7.11 7.13 14.83
N ALA A 73 6.77 8.42 14.88
CA ALA A 73 6.12 9.06 16.01
C ALA A 73 4.58 9.11 15.84
N GLY A 74 4.06 8.61 14.71
CA GLY A 74 2.63 8.61 14.39
C GLY A 74 2.13 9.95 13.83
N ASN A 75 3.02 10.86 13.43
CA ASN A 75 2.64 12.09 12.75
C ASN A 75 2.40 11.79 11.27
N LYS A 76 1.42 12.47 10.67
CA LYS A 76 1.20 12.40 9.22
C LYS A 76 2.43 12.93 8.49
N VAL A 77 2.95 12.15 7.55
CA VAL A 77 4.00 12.57 6.63
C VAL A 77 3.37 13.44 5.54
N SER A 78 3.93 14.64 5.37
CA SER A 78 3.40 15.63 4.43
C SER A 78 4.44 16.15 3.46
N THR A 79 5.73 15.89 3.70
CA THR A 79 6.81 16.33 2.83
C THR A 79 7.65 15.17 2.27
N PRO A 80 8.33 15.37 1.13
CA PRO A 80 9.19 14.35 0.52
C PRO A 80 10.41 13.94 1.36
N GLU A 81 10.85 14.78 2.29
CA GLU A 81 12.05 14.53 3.11
C GLU A 81 11.77 13.63 4.32
N GLU A 82 10.50 13.52 4.72
CA GLU A 82 10.07 12.69 5.84
C GLU A 82 9.99 11.21 5.42
N ILE A 83 10.36 10.32 6.33
CA ILE A 83 10.32 8.87 6.11
C ILE A 83 9.02 8.34 6.71
N ALA A 84 8.19 7.71 5.88
CA ALA A 84 6.99 7.02 6.32
C ALA A 84 7.35 5.62 6.83
N THR A 85 6.78 5.22 7.96
CA THR A 85 6.97 3.89 8.57
C THR A 85 5.65 3.17 8.80
N SER A 86 4.52 3.87 8.70
CA SER A 86 3.20 3.25 8.74
C SER A 86 2.26 3.85 7.71
N PHE A 87 1.35 3.01 7.23
CA PHE A 87 0.58 3.26 6.02
C PHE A 87 -0.88 2.91 6.30
N THR A 88 -1.78 3.82 5.91
CA THR A 88 -3.20 3.56 5.82
C THR A 88 -3.51 3.25 4.37
N ILE A 89 -4.20 2.13 4.12
CA ILE A 89 -4.50 1.66 2.77
C ILE A 89 -5.98 1.36 2.58
N TYR A 90 -6.41 1.35 1.31
CA TYR A 90 -7.70 0.78 0.93
C TYR A 90 -7.54 -0.70 0.57
N VAL A 91 -8.49 -1.51 1.02
CA VAL A 91 -8.54 -2.94 0.77
C VAL A 91 -9.95 -3.35 0.42
N THR A 92 -10.12 -4.36 -0.43
CA THR A 92 -11.42 -5.00 -0.62
C THR A 92 -11.75 -5.89 0.58
N ASP A 93 -13.01 -6.30 0.73
CA ASP A 93 -13.42 -7.20 1.82
C ASP A 93 -12.66 -8.54 1.80
N GLU A 94 -12.29 -9.03 0.61
CA GLU A 94 -11.53 -10.26 0.42
C GLU A 94 -10.04 -10.10 0.85
N GLU A 95 -9.49 -8.89 0.69
CA GLU A 95 -8.10 -8.58 1.04
C GLU A 95 -7.89 -8.33 2.54
N VAL A 96 -8.95 -8.02 3.31
CA VAL A 96 -8.87 -7.74 4.75
C VAL A 96 -8.20 -8.89 5.51
N GLU A 97 -8.59 -10.13 5.22
CA GLU A 97 -8.01 -11.30 5.91
C GLU A 97 -6.52 -11.45 5.58
N GLN A 98 -6.12 -11.21 4.33
CA GLN A 98 -4.71 -11.30 3.91
C GLN A 98 -3.86 -10.20 4.52
N ILE A 99 -4.37 -8.97 4.64
CA ILE A 99 -3.63 -7.89 5.32
C ILE A 99 -3.51 -8.17 6.82
N ASN A 100 -4.54 -8.70 7.47
CA ASN A 100 -4.44 -9.12 8.87
C ASN A 100 -3.39 -10.24 9.03
N LEU A 101 -3.34 -11.18 8.09
CA LEU A 101 -2.32 -12.23 8.06
C LEU A 101 -0.92 -11.66 7.85
N ALA A 102 -0.77 -10.67 6.97
CA ALA A 102 0.49 -9.97 6.73
C ALA A 102 1.06 -9.34 8.01
N VAL A 103 0.19 -8.72 8.82
CA VAL A 103 0.57 -8.15 10.12
C VAL A 103 1.02 -9.24 11.09
N VAL A 104 0.37 -10.41 11.09
CA VAL A 104 0.74 -11.55 11.94
C VAL A 104 2.08 -12.16 11.50
N TYR A 105 2.29 -12.29 10.20
CA TYR A 105 3.54 -12.81 9.63
C TYR A 105 4.71 -11.87 9.89
N GLY A 106 4.48 -10.56 9.88
CA GLY A 106 5.54 -9.56 9.98
C GLY A 106 6.37 -9.50 8.69
N GLY A 107 7.51 -8.80 8.72
CA GLY A 107 8.33 -8.65 7.51
C GLY A 107 7.58 -7.93 6.38
N VAL A 108 6.65 -7.04 6.71
CA VAL A 108 5.77 -6.40 5.73
C VAL A 108 6.59 -5.47 4.84
N GLN A 109 6.51 -5.72 3.53
CA GLN A 109 7.17 -4.94 2.49
C GLN A 109 6.16 -4.38 1.50
N MET A 110 6.39 -3.15 1.06
CA MET A 110 5.54 -2.45 0.10
C MET A 110 6.38 -2.05 -1.11
N TYR A 111 5.89 -2.34 -2.31
CA TYR A 111 6.54 -1.95 -3.55
C TYR A 111 5.66 -1.01 -4.35
N LEU A 112 6.20 0.16 -4.68
CA LEU A 112 5.55 1.15 -5.53
C LEU A 112 5.38 0.58 -6.95
N ILE A 113 4.18 0.71 -7.50
CA ILE A 113 3.92 0.49 -8.92
C ILE A 113 4.23 1.79 -9.65
N VAL A 114 5.20 1.74 -10.57
CA VAL A 114 5.56 2.83 -11.47
C VAL A 114 5.05 2.48 -12.85
N GLU A 115 4.13 3.27 -13.37
CA GLU A 115 3.68 3.22 -14.77
C GLU A 115 4.66 3.90 -15.72
#